data_AF-A0A949J1I5-F1
#
_entry.id   AF-A0A949J1I5-F1
#
_cell.length_a   1.000
_cell.length_b   1.000
_cell.length_c   1.000
_cell.angle_alpha   90.00
_cell.angle_beta   90.00
_cell.angle_gamma   90.00
#
_symmetry.space_group_name_H-M   'P 1'
#
loop_
_entity.id
_entity.type
_entity.pdbx_description
1 polymer ?
#
loop_
_entity_poly.entity_id
_entity_poly.type
_entity_poly.pdbx_seq_one_letter_code
_entity_poly.pdbx_strand_id
1 'polypeptide(L)'
;MRNLIRQKISELLIGIVAVSVILEDYLPKLRWHLSSLILAATITLIIKVFRDEARYFKTVFLICPIRGVTADELEDIKIYVAKLEGTGKKVYWPYRDTNQNDPVGLRICTDNCNAIKASYEIHIWWKPNSEGSKFDLGMAFALEKKIVIANPEDVKAMSGKNFSNVLLKLAER
;
A
#
# COMPACT_ATOMS: atom_id res chain seq x y z
N MET A 1 -10.82 0.01 3.50
CA MET A 1 -10.26 -1.33 3.22
C MET A 1 -10.46 -2.33 4.36
N ARG A 2 -10.14 -2.01 5.64
CA ARG A 2 -10.43 -2.90 6.80
C ARG A 2 -11.90 -3.35 6.89
N ASN A 3 -12.85 -2.44 6.65
CA ASN A 3 -14.29 -2.79 6.68
C ASN A 3 -14.69 -3.75 5.55
N LEU A 4 -14.15 -3.55 4.35
CA LEU A 4 -14.41 -4.41 3.20
C LEU A 4 -13.84 -5.82 3.40
N ILE A 5 -12.67 -5.94 4.05
CA ILE A 5 -12.04 -7.25 4.30
C ILE A 5 -12.76 -7.98 5.44
N ARG A 6 -13.14 -7.29 6.53
CA ARG A 6 -14.00 -7.86 7.58
C ARG A 6 -15.34 -8.35 7.04
N GLN A 7 -15.92 -7.58 6.12
CA GLN A 7 -17.15 -7.96 5.42
C GLN A 7 -16.93 -9.24 4.59
N LYS A 8 -15.90 -9.29 3.74
CA LYS A 8 -15.59 -10.48 2.94
C LYS A 8 -15.28 -11.73 3.76
N ILE A 9 -14.59 -11.57 4.90
CA ILE A 9 -14.35 -12.68 5.84
C ILE A 9 -15.67 -13.15 6.46
N SER A 10 -16.56 -12.24 6.84
CA SER A 10 -17.88 -12.60 7.38
C SER A 10 -18.73 -13.33 6.35
N GLU A 11 -18.79 -12.84 5.11
CA GLU A 11 -19.51 -13.48 4.00
C GLU A 11 -18.97 -14.89 3.72
N LEU A 12 -17.65 -15.07 3.74
CA LEU A 12 -16.99 -16.36 3.56
C LEU A 12 -17.35 -17.34 4.69
N LEU A 13 -17.28 -16.90 5.95
CA LEU A 13 -17.63 -17.72 7.11
C LEU A 13 -19.10 -18.15 7.08
N ILE A 14 -20.01 -17.25 6.70
CA ILE A 14 -21.43 -17.57 6.52
C ILE A 14 -21.61 -18.66 5.44
N GLY A 15 -20.92 -18.52 4.30
CA GLY A 15 -20.96 -19.51 3.22
C GLY A 15 -20.46 -20.90 3.66
N ILE A 16 -19.39 -20.96 4.44
CA ILE A 16 -18.84 -22.22 4.96
C ILE A 16 -19.82 -22.90 5.93
N VAL A 17 -20.44 -22.13 6.82
CA VAL A 17 -21.45 -22.67 7.75
C VAL A 17 -22.65 -23.23 6.97
N ALA A 18 -23.14 -22.51 5.97
CA ALA A 18 -24.28 -22.96 5.15
C ALA A 18 -23.97 -24.28 4.40
N VAL A 19 -22.79 -24.38 3.79
CA VAL A 19 -22.36 -25.61 3.08
C VAL A 19 -22.20 -26.78 4.06
N SER A 20 -21.69 -26.51 5.26
CA SER A 20 -21.51 -27.54 6.29
C SER A 20 -22.86 -28.11 6.73
N VAL A 21 -23.87 -27.27 6.96
CA VAL A 21 -25.24 -27.70 7.32
C VAL A 21 -25.87 -28.55 6.22
N ILE A 22 -25.76 -28.12 4.96
CA ILE A 22 -26.32 -28.87 3.82
C ILE A 22 -25.65 -30.25 3.70
N LEU A 23 -24.34 -30.35 3.88
CA LEU A 23 -23.64 -31.63 3.74
C LEU A 23 -23.98 -32.63 4.85
N GLU A 24 -24.37 -32.16 6.03
CA GLU A 24 -24.82 -33.03 7.12
C GLU A 24 -26.13 -33.76 6.78
N ASP A 25 -27.03 -33.13 6.03
CA ASP A 25 -28.33 -33.70 5.66
C ASP A 25 -28.24 -34.76 4.55
N TYR A 26 -27.27 -34.65 3.64
CA TYR A 26 -27.23 -35.48 2.42
C TYR A 26 -26.21 -36.62 2.44
N LEU A 27 -25.15 -36.56 3.24
CA LEU A 27 -24.05 -37.54 3.21
C LEU A 27 -23.55 -37.98 4.61
N PRO A 28 -24.42 -38.58 5.45
CA PRO A 28 -24.08 -38.90 6.84
C PRO A 28 -22.91 -39.89 6.99
N LYS A 29 -22.71 -40.79 6.01
CA LYS A 29 -21.59 -41.77 6.02
C LYS A 29 -20.22 -41.17 5.70
N LEU A 30 -20.17 -40.03 5.01
CA LEU A 30 -18.93 -39.32 4.68
C LEU A 30 -18.68 -38.10 5.57
N ARG A 31 -19.60 -37.80 6.51
CA ARG A 31 -19.61 -36.60 7.35
C ARG A 31 -18.23 -36.26 7.91
N TRP A 32 -17.57 -37.22 8.56
CA TRP A 32 -16.26 -36.98 9.18
C TRP A 32 -15.14 -36.60 8.20
N HIS A 33 -15.15 -37.16 6.99
CA HIS A 33 -14.13 -36.90 5.97
C HIS A 33 -14.39 -35.57 5.23
N LEU A 34 -15.66 -35.28 4.92
CA LEU A 34 -16.04 -34.01 4.29
C LEU A 34 -15.84 -32.83 5.25
N SER A 35 -16.27 -32.96 6.51
CA SER A 35 -16.11 -31.90 7.52
C SER A 35 -14.65 -31.56 7.79
N SER A 36 -13.77 -32.56 7.84
CA SER A 36 -12.32 -32.34 8.04
C SER A 36 -11.67 -31.65 6.84
N LEU A 37 -12.03 -32.02 5.61
CA LEU A 37 -11.54 -31.36 4.39
C LEU A 37 -12.03 -29.90 4.29
N ILE A 38 -13.30 -29.65 4.60
CA ILE A 38 -13.88 -28.29 4.58
C ILE A 38 -13.21 -27.42 5.64
N LEU A 39 -13.00 -27.96 6.84
CA LEU A 39 -12.30 -27.26 7.92
C LEU A 39 -10.86 -26.92 7.51
N ALA A 40 -10.11 -27.87 6.94
CA ALA A 40 -8.74 -27.65 6.50
C ALA A 40 -8.64 -26.59 5.39
N ALA A 41 -9.53 -26.64 4.39
CA ALA A 41 -9.59 -25.65 3.31
C ALA A 41 -9.93 -24.25 3.86
N THR A 42 -10.90 -24.18 4.78
CA THR A 42 -11.29 -22.94 5.47
C THR A 42 -10.12 -22.34 6.24
N ILE A 43 -9.44 -23.14 7.08
CA ILE A 43 -8.27 -22.70 7.85
C ILE A 43 -7.18 -22.19 6.92
N THR A 44 -6.90 -22.91 5.83
CA THR A 44 -5.89 -22.52 4.84
C THR A 44 -6.20 -21.18 4.19
N LEU A 45 -7.47 -20.96 3.81
CA LEU A 45 -7.92 -19.71 3.21
C LEU A 45 -7.83 -18.55 4.22
N ILE A 46 -8.26 -18.76 5.46
CA ILE A 46 -8.16 -17.78 6.54
C ILE A 46 -6.70 -17.39 6.78
N ILE A 47 -5.79 -18.36 6.92
CA ILE A 47 -4.35 -18.12 7.08
C ILE A 47 -3.81 -17.31 5.90
N LYS A 48 -4.21 -17.65 4.67
CA LYS A 48 -3.78 -16.92 3.47
C LYS A 48 -4.25 -15.46 3.50
N VAL A 49 -5.53 -15.20 3.82
CA VAL A 49 -6.09 -13.84 3.92
C VAL A 49 -5.34 -13.02 4.97
N PHE A 50 -5.13 -13.56 6.17
CA PHE A 50 -4.38 -12.86 7.21
C PHE A 50 -2.93 -12.61 6.83
N ARG A 51 -2.28 -13.56 6.14
CA ARG A 51 -0.91 -13.39 5.64
C ARG A 51 -0.82 -12.30 4.57
N ASP A 52 -1.81 -12.22 3.68
CA ASP A 52 -1.84 -11.23 2.61
C ASP A 52 -2.14 -9.83 3.16
N GLU A 53 -3.02 -9.71 4.16
CA GLU A 53 -3.21 -8.46 4.92
C GLU A 53 -1.93 -8.04 5.64
N ALA A 54 -1.29 -8.94 6.39
CA ALA A 54 -0.06 -8.65 7.11
C ALA A 54 1.07 -8.19 6.16
N ARG A 55 1.08 -8.71 4.92
CA ARG A 55 1.99 -8.25 3.85
C ARG A 55 1.60 -6.87 3.33
N TYR A 56 0.33 -6.59 3.11
CA TYR A 56 -0.15 -5.28 2.66
C TYR A 56 0.27 -4.18 3.64
N PHE A 57 0.12 -4.38 4.96
CA PHE A 57 0.54 -3.40 5.98
C PHE A 57 2.04 -3.08 5.98
N LYS A 58 2.85 -3.86 5.28
CA LYS A 58 4.30 -3.65 5.13
C LYS A 58 4.66 -2.95 3.82
N THR A 59 3.70 -2.56 2.99
CA THR A 59 3.98 -1.93 1.69
C THR A 59 4.01 -0.41 1.78
N VAL A 60 5.04 0.18 1.20
CA VAL A 60 5.27 1.63 1.14
C VAL A 60 5.48 2.04 -0.31
N PHE A 61 4.86 3.13 -0.74
CA PHE A 61 5.26 3.82 -1.95
C PHE A 61 6.08 5.06 -1.56
N LEU A 62 7.27 5.21 -2.13
CA LEU A 62 8.10 6.40 -1.92
C LEU A 62 7.92 7.39 -3.07
N ILE A 63 7.28 8.51 -2.77
CA ILE A 63 7.30 9.69 -3.64
C ILE A 63 8.64 10.40 -3.46
N CYS A 64 9.38 10.62 -4.53
CA CYS A 64 10.61 11.42 -4.50
C CYS A 64 10.84 12.14 -5.85
N PRO A 65 11.65 13.21 -5.87
CA PRO A 65 12.12 13.78 -7.14
C PRO A 65 12.96 12.74 -7.90
N ILE A 66 12.73 12.62 -9.21
CA ILE A 66 13.56 11.82 -10.12
C ILE A 66 14.55 12.69 -10.89
N ARG A 67 14.05 13.82 -11.42
CA ARG A 67 14.86 14.80 -12.16
C ARG A 67 15.38 15.88 -11.21
N GLY A 68 16.64 16.28 -11.40
CA GLY A 68 17.25 17.34 -10.59
C GLY A 68 17.54 16.95 -9.13
N VAL A 69 17.70 15.65 -8.87
CA VAL A 69 18.21 15.14 -7.60
C VAL A 69 19.74 15.15 -7.65
N THR A 70 20.40 15.62 -6.59
CA THR A 70 21.87 15.56 -6.49
C THR A 70 22.33 14.15 -6.15
N ALA A 71 23.63 13.87 -6.31
CA ALA A 71 24.19 12.59 -5.91
C ALA A 71 24.02 12.33 -4.40
N ASP A 72 24.23 13.37 -3.59
CA ASP A 72 24.08 13.29 -2.13
C ASP A 72 22.61 13.06 -1.73
N GLU A 73 21.68 13.84 -2.28
CA GLU A 73 20.23 13.64 -2.05
C GLU A 73 19.80 12.22 -2.45
N LEU A 74 20.31 11.70 -3.57
CA LEU A 74 20.02 10.34 -4.01
C LEU A 74 20.55 9.29 -3.03
N GLU A 75 21.73 9.51 -2.47
CA GLU A 75 22.32 8.61 -1.48
C GLU A 75 21.51 8.62 -0.17
N ASP A 76 21.08 9.79 0.29
CA ASP A 76 20.21 9.90 1.46
C ASP A 76 18.87 9.18 1.25
N ILE A 77 18.28 9.30 0.05
CA ILE A 77 17.08 8.55 -0.34
C ILE A 77 17.33 7.03 -0.30
N LYS A 78 18.47 6.54 -0.81
CA LYS A 78 18.80 5.11 -0.74
C LYS A 78 18.94 4.62 0.69
N ILE A 79 19.63 5.39 1.55
CA ILE A 79 19.78 5.05 2.97
C ILE A 79 18.41 4.96 3.64
N TYR A 80 17.51 5.91 3.32
CA TYR A 80 16.14 5.90 3.81
C TYR A 80 15.36 4.65 3.36
N VAL A 81 15.43 4.30 2.07
CA VAL A 81 14.81 3.08 1.52
C VAL A 81 15.37 1.84 2.21
N ALA A 82 16.69 1.72 2.34
CA ALA A 82 17.35 0.59 2.99
C ALA A 82 16.94 0.46 4.46
N LYS A 83 16.80 1.58 5.19
CA LYS A 83 16.29 1.58 6.56
C LYS A 83 14.86 1.04 6.63
N LEU A 84 13.97 1.48 5.74
CA LEU A 84 12.59 0.97 5.70
C LEU A 84 12.56 -0.53 5.39
N GLU A 85 13.32 -0.96 4.38
CA GLU A 85 13.43 -2.37 3.99
C GLU A 85 14.02 -3.23 5.11
N GLY A 86 15.01 -2.71 5.86
CA GLY A 86 15.56 -3.34 7.06
C GLY A 86 14.56 -3.54 8.20
N THR A 87 13.47 -2.77 8.24
CA THR A 87 12.34 -2.99 9.17
C THR A 87 11.33 -4.03 8.67
N GLY A 88 11.62 -4.70 7.54
CA GLY A 88 10.76 -5.68 6.90
C GLY A 88 9.64 -5.06 6.06
N LYS A 89 9.73 -3.77 5.72
CA LYS A 89 8.80 -3.13 4.76
C LYS A 89 9.23 -3.45 3.33
N LYS A 90 8.26 -3.51 2.42
CA LYS A 90 8.47 -3.55 0.98
C LYS A 90 8.25 -2.16 0.41
N VAL A 91 9.32 -1.52 -0.07
CA VAL A 91 9.25 -0.18 -0.64
C VAL A 91 9.14 -0.28 -2.16
N TYR A 92 8.17 0.42 -2.74
CA TYR A 92 8.14 0.72 -4.17
C TYR A 92 8.74 2.12 -4.36
N TRP A 93 9.85 2.20 -5.08
CA TRP A 93 10.59 3.44 -5.31
C TRP A 93 10.67 3.69 -6.82
N PRO A 94 9.93 4.66 -7.39
CA PRO A 94 9.81 4.83 -8.84
C PRO A 94 11.14 4.97 -9.59
N TYR A 95 12.16 5.56 -8.96
CA TYR A 95 13.51 5.64 -9.52
C TYR A 95 14.07 4.25 -9.90
N ARG A 96 13.79 3.23 -9.06
CA ARG A 96 14.23 1.85 -9.23
C ARG A 96 13.18 0.99 -9.94
N ASP A 97 11.91 1.17 -9.58
CA ASP A 97 10.84 0.20 -9.84
C ASP A 97 9.90 0.61 -10.98
N THR A 98 10.03 1.83 -11.51
CA THR A 98 9.27 2.33 -12.64
C THR A 98 10.21 2.67 -13.79
N ASN A 99 9.97 2.09 -14.96
CA ASN A 99 10.70 2.50 -16.17
C ASN A 99 10.43 4.00 -16.42
N GLN A 100 11.48 4.83 -16.40
CA GLN A 100 11.37 6.28 -16.54
C GLN A 100 11.34 6.76 -18.01
N ASN A 101 11.45 5.84 -18.97
CA ASN A 101 11.39 6.16 -20.39
C ASN A 101 9.93 6.29 -20.85
N ASP A 102 9.39 7.50 -20.71
CA ASP A 102 8.07 7.88 -21.23
C ASP A 102 8.09 9.37 -21.59
N PRO A 103 8.09 9.73 -22.89
CA PRO A 103 8.17 11.13 -23.32
C PRO A 103 6.92 11.95 -22.98
N VAL A 104 5.78 11.29 -22.74
CA VAL A 104 4.51 11.96 -22.39
C VAL A 104 4.27 11.92 -20.87
N GLY A 105 4.71 10.85 -20.22
CA GLY A 105 4.58 10.64 -18.77
C GLY A 105 3.28 9.96 -18.34
N LEU A 106 2.33 9.72 -19.24
CA LEU A 106 1.04 9.10 -18.90
C LEU A 106 1.19 7.67 -18.37
N ARG A 107 2.10 6.88 -18.95
CA ARG A 107 2.38 5.52 -18.47
C ARG A 107 2.99 5.59 -17.08
N ILE A 108 3.99 6.46 -16.87
CA ILE A 108 4.62 6.64 -15.55
C ILE A 108 3.58 7.04 -14.49
N CYS A 109 2.73 8.02 -14.80
CA CYS A 109 1.65 8.44 -13.90
C CYS A 109 0.67 7.30 -13.59
N THR A 110 0.37 6.44 -14.58
CA THR A 110 -0.51 5.28 -14.41
C THR A 110 0.15 4.21 -13.54
N ASP A 111 1.41 3.90 -13.79
CA ASP A 111 2.21 2.93 -13.02
C ASP A 111 2.29 3.39 -11.55
N ASN A 112 2.63 4.66 -11.32
CA ASN A 112 2.67 5.27 -9.99
C ASN A 112 1.30 5.23 -9.30
N CYS A 113 0.21 5.58 -10.01
CA CYS A 113 -1.15 5.51 -9.46
C CYS A 113 -1.48 4.10 -8.95
N ASN A 114 -1.15 3.07 -9.74
CA ASN A 114 -1.39 1.68 -9.38
C ASN A 114 -0.54 1.25 -8.17
N ALA A 115 0.72 1.67 -8.12
CA ALA A 115 1.61 1.37 -7.00
C ALA A 115 1.20 2.11 -5.70
N ILE A 116 0.74 3.36 -5.78
CA ILE A 116 0.14 4.10 -4.67
C ILE A 116 -1.10 3.39 -4.16
N LYS A 117 -2.01 2.97 -5.05
CA LYS A 117 -3.22 2.20 -4.69
C LYS A 117 -2.86 0.91 -3.95
N ALA A 118 -1.84 0.20 -4.42
CA ALA A 118 -1.36 -1.06 -3.86
C ALA A 118 -0.55 -0.92 -2.56
N SER A 119 -0.15 0.30 -2.19
CA SER A 119 0.66 0.54 -0.99
C SER A 119 -0.19 0.93 0.22
N TYR A 120 0.22 0.49 1.41
CA TYR A 120 -0.46 0.83 2.65
C TYR A 120 -0.13 2.25 3.12
N GLU A 121 1.15 2.61 3.12
CA GLU A 121 1.64 3.95 3.48
C GLU A 121 2.31 4.62 2.29
N ILE A 122 2.24 5.95 2.25
CA ILE A 122 2.92 6.77 1.27
C ILE A 122 3.95 7.59 2.01
N HIS A 123 5.22 7.35 1.68
CA HIS A 123 6.32 8.13 2.20
C HIS A 123 6.70 9.16 1.13
N ILE A 124 7.03 10.38 1.53
CA ILE A 124 7.39 11.44 0.59
C ILE A 124 8.69 12.12 0.98
N TRP A 125 9.67 12.01 0.08
CA TRP A 125 10.87 12.83 0.06
C TRP A 125 10.53 14.14 -0.66
N TRP A 126 10.27 15.19 0.11
CA TRP A 126 9.72 16.43 -0.41
C TRP A 126 10.80 17.32 -1.00
N LYS A 127 10.57 17.75 -2.24
CA LYS A 127 11.31 18.84 -2.89
C LYS A 127 10.28 19.76 -3.55
N PRO A 128 10.12 21.02 -3.13
CA PRO A 128 9.02 21.89 -3.57
C PRO A 128 8.90 22.08 -5.09
N ASN A 129 9.99 21.91 -5.84
CA ASN A 129 10.02 22.07 -7.30
C ASN A 129 9.77 20.76 -8.07
N SER A 130 9.50 19.64 -7.39
CA SER A 130 9.22 18.36 -8.05
C SER A 130 7.75 18.27 -8.49
N GLU A 131 7.49 18.56 -9.76
CA GLU A 131 6.13 18.46 -10.33
C GLU A 131 5.55 17.04 -10.25
N GLY A 132 6.38 16.02 -10.51
CA GLY A 132 5.95 14.61 -10.37
C GLY A 132 5.54 14.27 -8.94
N SER A 133 6.30 14.75 -7.95
CA SER A 133 5.96 14.51 -6.55
C SER A 133 4.67 15.22 -6.12
N LYS A 134 4.38 16.41 -6.65
CA LYS A 134 3.10 17.11 -6.42
C LYS A 134 1.93 16.32 -7.01
N PHE A 135 2.12 15.78 -8.22
CA PHE A 135 1.10 14.98 -8.89
C PHE A 135 0.79 13.69 -8.11
N ASP A 136 1.82 12.96 -7.71
CA ASP A 136 1.69 11.74 -6.90
C ASP A 136 1.09 12.04 -5.52
N LEU A 137 1.44 13.16 -4.88
CA LEU A 137 0.82 13.62 -3.64
C LEU A 137 -0.68 13.88 -3.82
N GLY A 138 -1.07 14.48 -4.96
CA GLY A 138 -2.48 14.68 -5.32
C GLY A 138 -3.24 13.35 -5.43
N MET A 139 -2.63 12.33 -6.05
CA MET A 139 -3.22 10.99 -6.12
C MET A 139 -3.31 10.33 -4.73
N ALA A 140 -2.27 10.44 -3.91
CA ALA A 140 -2.27 9.93 -2.54
C ALA A 140 -3.36 10.59 -1.69
N PHE A 141 -3.54 11.90 -1.83
CA PHE A 141 -4.61 12.66 -1.18
C PHE A 141 -6.00 12.17 -1.61
N ALA A 142 -6.24 12.07 -2.91
CA ALA A 142 -7.53 11.61 -3.46
C ALA A 142 -7.88 10.17 -3.05
N LEU A 143 -6.86 9.33 -2.83
CA LEU A 143 -7.01 7.95 -2.37
C LEU A 143 -7.00 7.81 -0.84
N GLU A 144 -6.99 8.94 -0.10
CA GLU A 144 -6.99 9.00 1.36
C GLU A 144 -5.87 8.15 1.98
N LYS A 145 -4.70 8.14 1.36
CA LYS A 145 -3.57 7.37 1.86
C LYS A 145 -2.97 8.03 3.10
N LYS A 146 -2.45 7.19 4.00
CA LYS A 146 -1.62 7.64 5.12
C LYS A 146 -0.30 8.18 4.56
N ILE A 147 0.04 9.42 4.92
CA ILE A 147 1.23 10.11 4.42
C ILE A 147 2.26 10.26 5.55
N VAL A 148 3.52 9.97 5.23
CA VAL A 148 4.67 10.10 6.12
C VAL A 148 5.74 10.94 5.41
N ILE A 149 6.25 11.97 6.06
CA ILE A 149 7.33 12.79 5.51
C ILE A 149 8.67 12.08 5.74
N ALA A 150 9.44 11.88 4.67
CA ALA A 150 10.71 11.15 4.72
C ALA A 150 11.89 12.03 5.15
N ASN A 151 11.88 13.31 4.78
CA ASN A 151 12.88 14.34 5.06
C ASN A 151 12.22 15.56 5.75
N PRO A 152 11.70 15.42 6.99
CA PRO A 152 10.93 16.47 7.66
C PRO A 152 11.69 17.79 7.81
N GLU A 153 13.00 17.77 7.92
CA GLU A 153 13.91 18.91 7.99
C GLU A 153 13.81 19.86 6.77
N ASP A 154 13.43 19.32 5.61
CA ASP A 154 13.32 20.07 4.36
C ASP A 154 11.92 20.64 4.13
N VAL A 155 10.93 20.26 4.95
CA VAL A 155 9.54 20.69 4.80
C VAL A 155 9.25 21.86 5.71
N LYS A 156 9.35 23.07 5.16
CA LYS A 156 9.06 24.30 5.90
C LYS A 156 7.65 24.81 5.61
N ALA A 157 6.95 25.21 6.66
CA ALA A 157 5.72 25.98 6.53
C ALA A 157 6.03 27.34 5.91
N MET A 158 5.22 27.76 4.95
CA MET A 158 5.37 29.04 4.25
C MET A 158 4.08 29.84 4.33
N SER A 159 4.14 31.16 4.08
CA SER A 159 2.93 31.99 4.04
C SER A 159 2.01 31.58 2.88
N GLY A 160 0.70 31.68 3.11
CA GLY A 160 -0.32 31.42 2.10
C GLY A 160 -0.53 29.94 1.74
N LYS A 161 -1.23 29.71 0.63
CA LYS A 161 -1.55 28.36 0.13
C LYS A 161 -0.39 27.81 -0.69
N ASN A 162 0.17 26.68 -0.26
CA ASN A 162 1.21 25.96 -0.99
C ASN A 162 1.19 24.46 -0.61
N PHE A 163 1.86 23.64 -1.42
CA PHE A 163 1.87 22.19 -1.21
C PHE A 163 2.69 21.74 0.02
N SER A 164 3.68 22.51 0.49
CA SER A 164 4.38 22.18 1.74
C SER A 164 3.43 22.25 2.94
N ASN A 165 2.61 23.29 3.02
CA ASN A 165 1.59 23.43 4.06
C ASN A 165 0.53 22.32 3.98
N VAL A 166 0.10 21.96 2.76
CA VAL A 166 -0.82 20.84 2.55
C VAL A 166 -0.19 19.53 3.02
N LEU A 167 1.06 19.27 2.63
CA LEU A 167 1.79 18.07 3.05
C LEU A 167 1.88 17.96 4.57
N LEU A 168 2.28 19.04 5.25
CA LEU A 168 2.32 19.10 6.72
C LEU A 168 0.97 18.72 7.33
N LYS A 169 -0.15 19.25 6.80
CA LYS A 169 -1.50 18.91 7.26
C LYS A 169 -1.94 17.49 6.94
N LEU A 170 -1.49 16.92 5.83
CA LEU A 170 -1.80 15.53 5.50
C LEU A 170 -1.04 14.54 6.38
N ALA A 171 0.18 14.89 6.82
CA ALA A 171 0.97 14.05 7.71
C ALA A 171 0.46 14.03 9.16
N GLU A 172 -0.40 14.98 9.55
CA GLU A 172 -1.06 15.02 10.87
C GLU A 172 -2.27 14.06 10.99
N ARG A 173 -2.75 13.48 9.87
CA ARG A 173 -3.94 12.61 9.81
C ARG A 173 -3.64 11.15 10.16
#